data_AF-X1LQI7-F1
#
_entry.id   AF-X1LQI7-F1
#
_cell.length_a   1.000
_cell.length_b   1.000
_cell.length_c   1.000
_cell.angle_alpha   90.00
_cell.angle_beta   90.00
_cell.angle_gamma   90.00
#
_symmetry.space_group_name_H-M   'P 1'
#
loop_
_entity.id
_entity.type
_entity.pdbx_description
1 polymer ?
#
loop_
_entity_poly.entity_id
_entity_poly.type
_entity_poly.pdbx_seq_one_letter_code
_entity_poly.pdbx_strand_id
1 'polypeptide(L)' 'RDMLRLKIIDRIIPEPIGGAQNVPGRMVKIVKKYIIGALERFAGISGEELKSRRAKKFESMGFFGTE' A
#
# COMPACT_ATOMS: atom_id res chain seq x y z
N ARG A 1 -11.47 -5.30 -1.85
CA ARG A 1 -10.65 -6.44 -1.37
C ARG A 1 -9.91 -7.11 -2.53
N ASP A 2 -10.43 -7.02 -3.75
CA ASP A 2 -9.86 -7.69 -4.93
C ASP A 2 -8.51 -7.13 -5.35
N MET A 3 -8.30 -5.81 -5.26
CA MET A 3 -6.99 -5.21 -5.53
C MET A 3 -5.87 -5.76 -4.62
N LEU A 4 -6.20 -6.13 -3.38
CA LEU A 4 -5.25 -6.75 -2.46
C LEU A 4 -4.96 -8.20 -2.89
N ARG A 5 -5.99 -8.95 -3.31
CA ARG A 5 -5.83 -10.32 -3.84
C ARG A 5 -5.00 -10.35 -5.11
N LEU A 6 -5.19 -9.36 -5.99
CA LEU A 6 -4.43 -9.17 -7.22
C LEU A 6 -3.04 -8.55 -6.99
N LYS A 7 -2.65 -8.31 -5.72
CA LYS A 7 -1.37 -7.71 -5.32
C LYS A 7 -1.09 -6.32 -5.94
N ILE A 8 -2.14 -5.59 -6.31
CA ILE A 8 -2.04 -4.22 -6.85
C ILE A 8 -1.77 -3.23 -5.71
N ILE A 9 -2.43 -3.42 -4.56
CA ILE A 9 -2.23 -2.62 -3.35
C ILE A 9 -1.55 -3.44 -2.25
N ASP A 10 -0.81 -2.78 -1.38
CA ASP A 10 -0.08 -3.45 -0.30
C ASP A 10 -0.96 -3.74 0.93
N ARG A 11 -2.02 -2.94 1.15
CA ARG A 11 -2.89 -3.06 2.33
C ARG A 11 -4.22 -2.33 2.15
N ILE A 12 -5.25 -2.82 2.84
CA ILE A 12 -6.50 -2.10 3.12
C ILE A 12 -6.45 -1.60 4.56
N ILE A 13 -6.61 -0.30 4.77
CA ILE A 13 -6.65 0.31 6.11
C ILE A 13 -8.09 0.31 6.63
N PRO A 14 -8.32 0.07 7.94
CA PRO A 14 -9.66 0.04 8.49
C PRO A 14 -10.24 1.46 8.62
N GLU A 15 -11.54 1.58 8.40
CA GLU A 15 -12.28 2.80 8.71
C GLU A 15 -12.72 2.82 10.18
N PRO A 16 -12.92 4.01 10.78
CA PRO A 16 -13.62 4.16 12.05
C PRO A 16 -15.02 3.53 12.01
N ILE A 17 -15.52 3.10 13.18
CA ILE A 17 -16.93 2.72 13.33
C ILE A 17 -17.81 3.90 12.89
N GLY A 18 -18.78 3.63 12.01
CA GLY A 18 -19.62 4.64 11.38
C GLY A 18 -19.07 5.18 10.05
N GLY A 19 -17.86 4.80 9.62
CA GLY A 19 -17.27 5.21 8.35
C GLY A 19 -16.36 6.44 8.48
N ALA A 20 -15.46 6.59 7.52
CA ALA A 20 -14.44 7.65 7.52
C ALA A 20 -15.03 9.07 7.60
N GLN A 21 -16.17 9.30 6.93
CA GLN A 21 -16.84 10.60 6.90
C GLN A 21 -17.38 11.04 8.26
N ASN A 22 -17.75 10.09 9.13
CA ASN A 22 -18.38 10.37 10.41
C ASN A 22 -17.38 10.69 11.52
N VAL A 23 -16.12 10.25 11.38
CA VAL A 23 -15.06 10.57 12.35
C VAL A 23 -13.75 10.97 11.64
N PRO A 24 -13.72 12.09 10.88
CA PRO A 24 -12.57 12.45 10.04
C PRO A 24 -11.26 12.58 10.83
N GLY A 25 -11.31 13.17 12.02
CA GLY A 25 -10.14 13.31 12.89
C GLY A 25 -9.52 11.96 13.31
N ARG A 26 -10.35 10.91 13.50
CA ARG A 26 -9.86 9.55 13.77
C ARG A 26 -9.31 8.92 12.49
N MET A 27 -9.97 9.12 11.36
CA MET A 27 -9.48 8.62 10.07
C MET A 27 -8.08 9.16 9.74
N VAL A 28 -7.85 10.46 9.92
CA VAL A 28 -6.53 11.09 9.71
C VAL A 28 -5.45 10.44 10.58
N LYS A 29 -5.73 10.17 11.85
CA LYS A 29 -4.79 9.49 12.76
C LYS A 29 -4.48 8.07 12.29
N ILE A 30 -5.48 7.33 11.81
CA ILE A 30 -5.32 6.00 11.24
C ILE A 30 -4.42 6.08 10.00
N VAL A 31 -4.76 6.93 9.02
CA VAL A 31 -3.97 7.12 7.79
C VAL A 31 -2.52 7.49 8.11
N LYS A 32 -2.31 8.46 9.02
CA LYS A 32 -0.97 8.90 9.44
C LYS A 32 -0.13 7.73 9.93
N LYS A 33 -0.68 6.87 10.80
CA LYS A 33 0.02 5.68 11.32
C LYS A 33 0.46 4.76 10.19
N TYR A 34 -0.41 4.50 9.21
CA TYR A 34 -0.10 3.62 8.09
C TYR A 34 0.89 4.22 7.08
N ILE A 35 0.83 5.52 6.82
CA ILE A 35 1.79 6.21 5.95
C ILE A 35 3.19 6.16 6.57
N ILE A 36 3.32 6.52 7.86
CA ILE A 36 4.60 6.49 8.56
C ILE A 36 5.20 5.08 8.51
N GLY A 37 4.42 4.06 8.91
CA GLY A 37 4.88 2.67 8.85
C GLY A 37 5.10 2.14 7.42
N ALA A 38 4.60 2.81 6.38
CA ALA A 38 4.93 2.49 4.99
C ALA A 38 6.28 3.09 4.59
N LEU A 39 6.54 4.35 4.97
CA LEU A 39 7.80 5.03 4.71
C LEU A 39 8.97 4.37 5.44
N GLU A 40 8.78 3.96 6.69
CA GLU A 40 9.79 3.26 7.50
C GLU A 40 10.30 1.98 6.83
N ARG A 41 9.46 1.26 6.07
CA ARG A 41 9.90 0.06 5.32
C ARG A 41 10.89 0.37 4.21
N PHE A 42 10.95 1.62 3.76
CA PHE A 42 11.90 2.07 2.75
C PHE A 42 13.05 2.89 3.34
N ALA A 43 13.05 3.13 4.66
CA ALA A 43 14.16 3.79 5.32
C ALA A 43 15.44 2.94 5.19
N GLY A 44 16.55 3.57 4.82
CA GLY A 44 17.84 2.89 4.63
C GLY A 44 17.98 2.11 3.32
N ILE A 45 16.97 2.11 2.45
CA ILE A 45 17.11 1.57 1.09
C ILE A 45 17.73 2.64 0.19
N SER A 46 18.76 2.26 -0.58
CA SER A 46 19.38 3.18 -1.55
C SER A 46 18.42 3.55 -2.68
N GLY A 47 18.65 4.70 -3.32
CA GLY A 47 17.81 5.14 -4.44
C GLY A 47 17.78 4.15 -5.61
N GLU A 48 18.91 3.51 -5.91
CA GLU A 48 18.99 2.47 -6.96
C GLU A 48 18.18 1.22 -6.62
N GLU A 49 18.34 0.71 -5.40
CA GLU A 49 17.58 -0.45 -4.93
C GLU A 49 16.08 -0.16 -4.88
N LEU A 50 15.68 1.06 -4.48
CA LEU A 50 14.29 1.48 -4.48
C LEU A 50 13.68 1.49 -5.89
N LYS A 51 14.44 1.95 -6.90
CA LYS A 51 14.01 1.91 -8.30
C LYS A 51 13.85 0.47 -8.80
N SER A 52 14.84 -0.39 -8.53
CA SER A 52 14.80 -1.81 -8.90
C SER A 52 13.60 -2.54 -8.29
N ARG A 53 13.37 -2.36 -6.98
CA ARG A 53 12.19 -2.92 -6.29
C ARG A 53 10.87 -2.43 -6.87
N ARG A 54 10.81 -1.15 -7.27
CA ARG A 54 9.62 -0.57 -7.89
C ARG A 54 9.34 -1.21 -9.25
N ALA A 55 10.36 -1.32 -10.11
CA ALA A 55 10.24 -1.98 -11.41
C ALA A 55 9.72 -3.42 -11.24
N LYS A 56 10.37 -4.21 -10.38
CA LYS A 56 9.96 -5.59 -10.08
C LYS A 56 8.53 -5.70 -9.57
N LYS A 57 8.08 -4.75 -8.72
CA LYS A 57 6.69 -4.69 -8.25
C LYS A 57 5.73 -4.58 -9.43
N PHE A 58 5.96 -3.65 -10.35
CA PHE A 58 5.07 -3.43 -11.50
C PHE A 58 5.16 -4.55 -12.54
N GLU A 59 6.34 -5.09 -12.81
CA GLU A 59 6.52 -6.23 -13.72
C GLU A 59 5.80 -7.49 -13.23
N SER A 60 5.71 -7.68 -11.91
CA SER A 60 5.00 -8.82 -11.32
C SER A 60 3.47 -8.66 -11.31
N MET A 61 2.93 -7.51 -11.74
CA MET A 61 1.49 -7.29 -11.82
C MET A 61 0.95 -7.81 -13.14
N GLY A 62 -0.08 -8.65 -13.06
CA GLY A 62 -0.72 -9.27 -14.21
C GLY A 62 -0.47 -10.78 -14.26
N PHE A 63 -1.37 -11.49 -14.93
CA PHE A 63 -1.26 -12.92 -15.19
C PHE A 63 -1.33 -13.12 -16.70
N PHE A 64 -0.26 -13.66 -17.29
CA PHE A 64 -0.24 -14.01 -18.70
C PHE A 64 -0.58 -15.50 -18.80
N GLY A 65 -1.72 -15.81 -19.42
CA GLY A 65 -2.01 -17.18 -19.86
C GLY A 65 -1.18 -17.43 -21.11
N THR A 66 -0.20 -18.33 -21.02
CA THR A 66 0.37 -18.94 -22.22
C THR A 66 -0.62 -20.00 -22.69
N GLU A 67 -1.28 -19.74 -23.82
CA GLU A 67 -1.91 -20.80 -24.63
C GLU A 67 -0.85 -21.73 -25.21
#